data_AF-A0A6J7FEH9-F1
#
_entry.id   AF-A0A6J7FEH9-F1
#
_cell.length_a   1.000
_cell.length_b   1.000
_cell.length_c   1.000
_cell.angle_alpha   90.00
_cell.angle_beta   90.00
_cell.angle_gamma   90.00
#
_symmetry.space_group_name_H-M   'P 1'
#
loop_
_entity.id
_entity.type
_entity.pdbx_description
1 polymer ?
#
loop_
_entity_poly.entity_id
_entity_poly.type
_entity_poly.pdbx_seq_one_letter_code
_entity_poly.pdbx_strand_id
1 'polypeptide(L)'
;MLGAIALSAALLAIALIASNDQSANQRQVAFGPFYATPAEIPAQPGTLIRSEPLGVSVPGATSYRVLYSSQRPDGSMAVSSGMVFVPTAPAPPGGRPVVAWAHGTVGQGDACAPSRSENPLGDTANWLDQMMQLGWVVTATDYTGLGTQGPNLYLVAQAEVSDVVNAVRAARQIPNINASNRYVVWGHSQGGHSSLWSGHLAPTLAPELNLLGVAAAAPAANLNLIMGAQWDGVIGWGIGPEVALSWPIIKPTLPINGVVTQQGIDNEDSIAQQCTSSNSLLLNLAVRKAFGQNFFTENPSNNPQWKSLGLQQTPSPLPASMPVFVGQSTADQVVLAWPNAVLQNQWCAAGSTISTLWVGEVSHQLTAETIGPDVVRWINDRFAGRPALRTCNLAPPVSAPAGS
;
A
#
# COMPACT_ATOMS: atom_id res chain seq x y z
N MET A 1 -4.12 30.56 -36.34
CA MET A 1 -2.86 29.90 -35.92
C MET A 1 -2.99 29.22 -34.55
N LEU A 2 -3.39 29.94 -33.49
CA LEU A 2 -3.60 29.39 -32.14
C LEU A 2 -4.60 28.20 -32.07
N GLY A 3 -5.74 28.28 -32.76
CA GLY A 3 -6.74 27.19 -32.77
C GLY A 3 -6.29 25.91 -33.49
N ALA A 4 -5.46 26.03 -34.52
CA ALA A 4 -4.91 24.87 -35.24
C ALA A 4 -3.82 24.16 -34.40
N ILE A 5 -2.99 24.94 -33.71
CA ILE A 5 -1.97 24.41 -32.78
C ILE A 5 -2.64 23.69 -31.59
N ALA A 6 -3.72 24.26 -31.03
CA ALA A 6 -4.48 23.63 -29.96
C ALA A 6 -5.14 22.30 -30.39
N LEU A 7 -5.71 22.25 -31.59
CA LEU A 7 -6.31 21.03 -32.14
C LEU A 7 -5.26 19.93 -32.40
N SER A 8 -4.10 20.29 -32.97
CA SER A 8 -3.00 19.36 -33.19
C SER A 8 -2.43 18.81 -31.87
N ALA A 9 -2.30 19.65 -30.84
CA ALA A 9 -1.86 19.23 -29.52
C ALA A 9 -2.86 18.28 -28.85
N ALA A 10 -4.16 18.56 -28.96
CA ALA A 10 -5.22 17.69 -28.44
C ALA A 10 -5.23 16.32 -29.14
N LEU A 11 -5.11 16.29 -30.47
CA LEU A 11 -5.04 15.05 -31.25
C LEU A 11 -3.81 14.21 -30.91
N LEU A 12 -2.65 14.86 -30.69
CA LEU A 12 -1.43 14.18 -30.27
C LEU A 12 -1.57 13.59 -28.86
N ALA A 13 -2.17 14.33 -27.92
CA ALA A 13 -2.45 13.83 -26.58
C ALA A 13 -3.41 12.62 -26.59
N ILE A 14 -4.47 12.68 -27.40
CA ILE A 14 -5.41 11.56 -27.58
C ILE A 14 -4.70 10.34 -28.18
N ALA A 15 -3.86 10.52 -29.20
CA ALA A 15 -3.10 9.43 -29.81
C ALA A 15 -2.11 8.78 -28.83
N LEU A 16 -1.44 9.57 -28.00
CA LEU A 16 -0.54 9.08 -26.95
C LEU A 16 -1.30 8.27 -25.87
N ILE A 17 -2.46 8.76 -25.42
CA ILE A 17 -3.31 8.03 -24.46
C ILE A 17 -3.75 6.69 -25.07
N ALA A 18 -4.28 6.70 -26.31
CA ALA A 18 -4.73 5.49 -27.00
C ALA A 18 -3.61 4.48 -27.21
N SER A 19 -2.40 4.94 -27.54
CA SER A 19 -1.22 4.07 -27.68
C SER A 19 -0.84 3.43 -26.35
N ASN A 20 -0.82 4.20 -25.26
CA ASN A 20 -0.50 3.68 -23.93
C ASN A 20 -1.52 2.63 -23.47
N ASP A 21 -2.81 2.89 -23.70
CA ASP A 21 -3.89 1.94 -23.37
C ASP A 21 -3.75 0.64 -24.18
N GLN A 22 -3.38 0.73 -25.46
CA GLN A 22 -3.15 -0.44 -26.30
C GLN A 22 -1.95 -1.27 -25.80
N SER A 23 -0.84 -0.63 -25.46
CA SER A 23 0.34 -1.31 -24.90
C SER A 23 0.05 -1.94 -23.54
N ALA A 24 -0.70 -1.25 -22.66
CA ALA A 24 -1.15 -1.79 -21.40
C ALA A 24 -2.02 -3.04 -21.62
N ASN A 25 -3.01 -2.97 -22.53
CA ASN A 25 -3.88 -4.10 -22.86
C ASN A 25 -3.10 -5.30 -23.39
N GLN A 26 -2.15 -5.10 -24.31
CA GLN A 26 -1.30 -6.18 -24.81
C GLN A 26 -0.49 -6.85 -23.70
N ARG A 27 0.07 -6.06 -22.78
CA ARG A 27 0.79 -6.56 -21.60
C ARG A 27 -0.14 -7.39 -20.70
N GLN A 28 -1.34 -6.89 -20.41
CA GLN A 28 -2.30 -7.62 -19.58
C GLN A 28 -2.73 -8.95 -20.22
N VAL A 29 -2.95 -8.98 -21.54
CA VAL A 29 -3.25 -10.22 -22.27
C VAL A 29 -2.08 -11.21 -22.17
N ALA A 30 -0.84 -10.75 -22.34
CA ALA A 30 0.35 -11.60 -22.23
C ALA A 30 0.51 -12.20 -20.82
N PHE A 31 0.14 -11.46 -19.78
CA PHE A 31 0.17 -11.92 -18.39
C PHE A 31 -0.99 -12.86 -18.03
N GLY A 32 -2.11 -12.84 -18.76
CA GLY A 32 -3.32 -13.61 -18.46
C GLY A 32 -3.08 -15.05 -17.98
N PRO A 33 -2.29 -15.88 -18.68
CA PRO A 33 -2.02 -17.27 -18.26
C PRO A 33 -1.34 -17.40 -16.89
N PHE A 34 -0.47 -16.46 -16.51
CA PHE A 34 0.22 -16.49 -15.22
C PHE A 34 -0.74 -16.17 -14.06
N TYR A 35 -1.60 -15.17 -14.24
CA TYR A 35 -2.50 -14.66 -13.19
C TYR A 35 -3.85 -15.40 -13.11
N ALA A 36 -4.15 -16.29 -14.06
CA ALA A 36 -5.38 -17.06 -14.06
C ALA A 36 -5.53 -17.88 -12.76
N THR A 37 -6.59 -17.68 -11.99
CA THR A 37 -6.86 -18.46 -10.77
C THR A 37 -6.82 -19.98 -11.07
N PRO A 38 -6.06 -20.79 -10.30
CA PRO A 38 -6.08 -22.24 -10.47
C PRO A 38 -7.48 -22.79 -10.15
N ALA A 39 -7.83 -23.94 -10.75
CA ALA A 39 -9.11 -24.59 -10.50
C ALA A 39 -9.33 -24.92 -9.00
N GLU A 40 -8.24 -25.27 -8.30
CA GLU A 40 -8.22 -25.48 -6.86
C GLU A 40 -7.16 -24.57 -6.23
N ILE A 41 -7.59 -23.69 -5.33
CA ILE A 41 -6.68 -22.81 -4.58
C ILE A 41 -6.12 -23.63 -3.40
N PRO A 42 -4.78 -23.67 -3.19
CA PRO A 42 -4.21 -24.36 -2.05
C PRO A 42 -4.82 -23.90 -0.71
N ALA A 43 -5.25 -24.86 0.11
CA ALA A 43 -5.93 -24.60 1.38
C ALA A 43 -5.00 -24.07 2.50
N GLN A 44 -3.69 -24.06 2.29
CA GLN A 44 -2.73 -23.46 3.21
C GLN A 44 -2.39 -22.05 2.70
N PRO A 45 -2.75 -20.97 3.43
CA PRO A 45 -2.40 -19.62 3.03
C PRO A 45 -0.89 -19.43 2.91
N GLY A 46 -0.47 -18.66 1.90
CA GLY A 46 0.93 -18.42 1.58
C GLY A 46 1.60 -19.55 0.80
N THR A 47 0.86 -20.51 0.24
CA THR A 47 1.42 -21.55 -0.64
C THR A 47 1.79 -20.93 -1.98
N LEU A 48 3.04 -21.11 -2.42
CA LEU A 48 3.48 -20.66 -3.74
C LEU A 48 2.79 -21.49 -4.83
N ILE A 49 2.04 -20.83 -5.71
CA ILE A 49 1.33 -21.47 -6.83
C ILE A 49 2.20 -21.45 -8.08
N ARG A 50 2.74 -20.27 -8.43
CA ARG A 50 3.59 -20.04 -9.60
C ARG A 50 4.66 -19.01 -9.30
N SER A 51 5.79 -19.13 -10.00
CA SER A 51 6.84 -18.11 -10.04
C SER A 51 7.47 -18.06 -11.42
N GLU A 52 7.73 -16.86 -11.92
CA GLU A 52 8.45 -16.63 -13.18
C GLU A 52 9.38 -15.41 -13.05
N PRO A 53 10.37 -15.22 -13.92
CA PRO A 53 11.16 -13.98 -13.94
C PRO A 53 10.26 -12.76 -14.14
N LEU A 54 10.46 -11.71 -13.32
CA LEU A 54 9.67 -10.47 -13.39
C LEU A 54 9.90 -9.69 -14.70
N GLY A 55 11.08 -9.84 -15.31
CA GLY A 55 11.47 -9.12 -16.52
C GLY A 55 12.00 -7.71 -16.28
N VAL A 56 12.34 -7.36 -15.03
CA VAL A 56 12.97 -6.07 -14.67
C VAL A 56 14.32 -6.28 -14.01
N SER A 57 15.30 -5.47 -14.44
CA SER A 57 16.65 -5.48 -13.89
C SER A 57 16.71 -4.65 -12.61
N VAL A 58 17.22 -5.26 -11.54
CA VAL A 58 17.56 -4.60 -10.28
C VAL A 58 19.01 -4.96 -9.97
N PRO A 59 19.90 -3.98 -9.73
CA PRO A 59 21.30 -4.26 -9.43
C PRO A 59 21.46 -5.24 -8.26
N GLY A 60 22.18 -6.34 -8.50
CA GLY A 60 22.42 -7.36 -7.48
C GLY A 60 21.22 -8.24 -7.12
N ALA A 61 20.14 -8.24 -7.92
CA ALA A 61 18.95 -9.04 -7.66
C ALA A 61 18.58 -10.01 -8.80
N THR A 62 18.00 -11.14 -8.42
CA THR A 62 17.08 -11.90 -9.25
C THR A 62 15.65 -11.54 -8.84
N SER A 63 14.84 -11.12 -9.80
CA SER A 63 13.47 -10.65 -9.57
C SER A 63 12.45 -11.66 -10.07
N TYR A 64 11.52 -12.06 -9.22
CA TYR A 64 10.44 -12.99 -9.53
C TYR A 64 9.10 -12.27 -9.47
N ARG A 65 8.22 -12.60 -10.42
CA ARG A 65 6.78 -12.46 -10.25
C ARG A 65 6.27 -13.75 -9.60
N VAL A 66 5.39 -13.64 -8.62
CA VAL A 66 4.83 -14.78 -7.90
C VAL A 66 3.30 -14.73 -7.85
N LEU A 67 2.70 -15.91 -7.77
CA LEU A 67 1.29 -16.11 -7.47
C LEU A 67 1.21 -17.08 -6.29
N TYR A 68 0.39 -16.76 -5.29
CA TYR A 68 0.29 -17.55 -4.07
C TYR A 68 -1.13 -17.54 -3.49
N SER A 69 -1.46 -18.57 -2.71
CA SER A 69 -2.73 -18.61 -1.99
C SER A 69 -2.73 -17.60 -0.85
N SER A 70 -3.86 -16.98 -0.59
CA SER A 70 -4.11 -16.14 0.58
C SER A 70 -5.48 -16.47 1.17
N GLN A 71 -5.88 -15.74 2.21
CA GLN A 71 -7.14 -15.94 2.89
C GLN A 71 -7.84 -14.60 3.13
N ARG A 72 -9.14 -14.56 2.80
CA ARG A 72 -10.01 -13.41 3.05
C ARG A 72 -10.39 -13.34 4.54
N PRO A 73 -10.85 -12.17 5.03
CA PRO A 73 -11.30 -12.03 6.42
C PRO A 73 -12.42 -13.00 6.84
N ASP A 74 -13.25 -13.45 5.91
CA ASP A 74 -14.32 -14.43 6.14
C ASP A 74 -13.83 -15.90 6.17
N GLY A 75 -12.53 -16.12 6.00
CA GLY A 75 -11.89 -17.44 5.99
C GLY A 75 -11.83 -18.11 4.61
N SER A 76 -12.45 -17.55 3.58
CA SER A 76 -12.39 -18.10 2.22
C SER A 76 -10.99 -17.97 1.62
N MET A 77 -10.58 -18.98 0.84
CA MET A 77 -9.31 -18.95 0.13
C MET A 77 -9.39 -18.04 -1.09
N ALA A 78 -8.31 -17.32 -1.34
CA ALA A 78 -8.17 -16.46 -2.49
C ALA A 78 -6.75 -16.54 -3.05
N VAL A 79 -6.50 -15.84 -4.15
CA VAL A 79 -5.17 -15.77 -4.77
C VAL A 79 -4.70 -14.33 -4.75
N SER A 80 -3.45 -14.13 -4.34
CA SER A 80 -2.75 -12.88 -4.52
C SER A 80 -1.51 -13.11 -5.39
N SER A 81 -1.07 -12.05 -6.05
CA SER A 81 0.19 -11.99 -6.77
C SER A 81 1.14 -11.03 -6.08
N GLY A 82 2.38 -11.00 -6.57
CA GLY A 82 3.36 -10.05 -6.10
C GLY A 82 4.70 -10.26 -6.75
N MET A 83 5.72 -9.66 -6.14
CA MET A 83 7.10 -9.73 -6.57
C MET A 83 8.00 -10.19 -5.43
N VAL A 84 9.08 -10.87 -5.78
CA VAL A 84 10.14 -11.25 -4.84
C VAL A 84 11.48 -10.88 -5.44
N PHE A 85 12.23 -10.03 -4.76
CA PHE A 85 13.58 -9.61 -5.14
C PHE A 85 14.59 -10.33 -4.25
N VAL A 86 15.50 -11.06 -4.88
CA VAL A 86 16.43 -11.96 -4.21
C VAL A 86 17.87 -11.53 -4.49
N PRO A 87 18.69 -11.25 -3.47
CA PRO A 87 20.09 -10.90 -3.67
C PRO A 87 20.88 -12.02 -4.36
N THR A 88 21.74 -11.66 -5.31
CA THR A 88 22.59 -12.62 -6.04
C THR A 88 23.83 -13.04 -5.24
N ALA A 89 24.25 -12.25 -4.25
CA ALA A 89 25.33 -12.61 -3.32
C ALA A 89 24.96 -13.86 -2.50
N PRO A 90 25.91 -14.73 -2.09
CA PRO A 90 25.62 -15.94 -1.31
C PRO A 90 24.76 -15.67 -0.07
N ALA A 91 23.86 -16.59 0.26
CA ALA A 91 23.02 -16.46 1.45
C ALA A 91 23.87 -16.60 2.73
N PRO A 92 23.64 -15.77 3.76
CA PRO A 92 24.35 -15.89 5.03
C PRO A 92 23.89 -17.14 5.82
N PRO A 93 24.69 -17.60 6.80
CA PRO A 93 24.23 -18.62 7.74
C PRO A 93 22.92 -18.19 8.43
N GLY A 94 21.92 -19.09 8.46
CA GLY A 94 20.58 -18.79 9.00
C GLY A 94 19.59 -18.22 7.99
N GLY A 95 20.00 -18.01 6.73
CA GLY A 95 19.15 -17.53 5.65
C GLY A 95 19.03 -16.00 5.60
N ARG A 96 18.39 -15.51 4.55
CA ARG A 96 18.22 -14.09 4.26
C ARG A 96 17.05 -13.53 5.08
N PRO A 97 17.22 -12.47 5.88
CA PRO A 97 16.08 -11.78 6.46
C PRO A 97 15.19 -11.19 5.36
N VAL A 98 13.90 -11.03 5.66
CA VAL A 98 12.90 -10.59 4.68
C VAL A 98 12.39 -9.19 5.01
N VAL A 99 12.32 -8.31 4.03
CA VAL A 99 11.54 -7.08 4.11
C VAL A 99 10.25 -7.30 3.33
N ALA A 100 9.13 -7.29 4.04
CA ALA A 100 7.81 -7.35 3.43
C ALA A 100 7.35 -5.93 3.11
N TRP A 101 7.47 -5.56 1.84
CA TRP A 101 7.03 -4.27 1.35
C TRP A 101 5.54 -4.30 0.98
N ALA A 102 4.82 -3.29 1.48
CA ALA A 102 3.40 -3.06 1.28
C ALA A 102 3.22 -1.75 0.51
N HIS A 103 2.67 -1.81 -0.70
CA HIS A 103 2.52 -0.63 -1.55
C HIS A 103 1.40 0.31 -1.08
N GLY A 104 1.49 1.58 -1.47
CA GLY A 104 0.42 2.56 -1.33
C GLY A 104 -0.71 2.36 -2.34
N THR A 105 -1.69 3.26 -2.37
CA THR A 105 -2.86 3.11 -3.26
C THR A 105 -2.47 3.19 -4.73
N VAL A 106 -2.77 2.13 -5.49
CA VAL A 106 -2.50 2.06 -6.94
C VAL A 106 -3.78 2.02 -7.80
N GLY A 107 -4.96 1.83 -7.20
CA GLY A 107 -6.23 1.51 -7.85
C GLY A 107 -6.64 0.05 -7.60
N GLN A 108 -7.82 -0.36 -8.07
CA GLN A 108 -8.34 -1.74 -8.04
C GLN A 108 -8.30 -2.45 -9.40
N GLY A 109 -7.87 -1.75 -10.47
CA GLY A 109 -7.74 -2.35 -11.78
C GLY A 109 -6.62 -3.39 -11.84
N ASP A 110 -6.81 -4.42 -12.66
CA ASP A 110 -5.82 -5.49 -12.87
C ASP A 110 -4.45 -4.96 -13.27
N ALA A 111 -4.41 -3.95 -14.15
CA ALA A 111 -3.18 -3.33 -14.62
C ALA A 111 -2.46 -2.48 -13.55
N CYS A 112 -3.14 -2.18 -12.46
CA CYS A 112 -2.63 -1.34 -11.37
C CYS A 112 -1.79 -2.13 -10.37
N ALA A 113 -2.00 -3.45 -10.29
CA ALA A 113 -1.17 -4.35 -9.48
C ALA A 113 0.32 -4.14 -9.83
N PRO A 114 1.21 -3.82 -8.87
CA PRO A 114 2.62 -3.55 -9.14
C PRO A 114 3.29 -4.63 -9.99
N SER A 115 3.03 -5.91 -9.73
CA SER A 115 3.61 -7.02 -10.48
C SER A 115 3.14 -7.13 -11.95
N ARG A 116 2.02 -6.49 -12.30
CA ARG A 116 1.41 -6.42 -13.65
C ARG A 116 1.68 -5.09 -14.35
N SER A 117 2.17 -4.10 -13.62
CA SER A 117 2.30 -2.72 -14.08
C SER A 117 3.45 -2.53 -15.07
N GLU A 118 3.50 -1.34 -15.70
CA GLU A 118 4.64 -0.95 -16.54
C GLU A 118 5.91 -0.68 -15.75
N ASN A 119 5.76 -0.09 -14.58
CA ASN A 119 6.85 0.25 -13.69
C ASN A 119 6.71 -0.52 -12.37
N PRO A 120 7.07 -1.82 -12.33
CA PRO A 120 6.90 -2.65 -11.15
C PRO A 120 7.78 -2.22 -9.97
N LEU A 121 8.81 -1.39 -10.19
CA LEU A 121 9.66 -0.91 -9.11
C LEU A 121 9.02 0.26 -8.37
N GLY A 122 8.22 1.12 -9.02
CA GLY A 122 7.50 2.23 -8.39
C GLY A 122 8.31 2.95 -7.31
N ASP A 123 7.74 3.06 -6.11
CA ASP A 123 8.32 3.72 -4.92
C ASP A 123 9.53 2.97 -4.31
N THR A 124 9.96 1.83 -4.88
CA THR A 124 11.08 1.02 -4.38
C THR A 124 12.44 1.34 -4.98
N ALA A 125 12.46 2.09 -6.07
CA ALA A 125 13.63 2.23 -6.93
C ALA A 125 14.91 2.75 -6.23
N ASN A 126 14.78 3.66 -5.25
CA ASN A 126 15.95 4.32 -4.63
C ASN A 126 16.57 3.59 -3.44
N TRP A 127 15.99 2.47 -3.01
CA TRP A 127 16.43 1.76 -1.81
C TRP A 127 16.44 0.25 -1.96
N LEU A 128 15.80 -0.29 -3.00
CA LEU A 128 15.78 -1.73 -3.25
C LEU A 128 17.19 -2.28 -3.49
N ASP A 129 18.03 -1.57 -4.23
CA ASP A 129 19.42 -1.94 -4.49
C ASP A 129 20.25 -2.00 -3.20
N GLN A 130 20.04 -1.07 -2.26
CA GLN A 130 20.67 -1.08 -0.94
C GLN A 130 20.25 -2.33 -0.14
N MET A 131 18.97 -2.71 -0.18
CA MET A 131 18.50 -3.94 0.47
C MET A 131 19.11 -5.20 -0.15
N MET A 132 19.31 -5.20 -1.47
CA MET A 132 19.99 -6.30 -2.16
C MET A 132 21.46 -6.40 -1.73
N GLN A 133 22.17 -5.26 -1.65
CA GLN A 133 23.55 -5.21 -1.16
C GLN A 133 23.69 -5.68 0.29
N LEU A 134 22.67 -5.45 1.12
CA LEU A 134 22.62 -5.93 2.51
C LEU A 134 22.20 -7.40 2.64
N GLY A 135 21.88 -8.06 1.53
CA GLY A 135 21.59 -9.49 1.48
C GLY A 135 20.18 -9.86 1.93
N TRP A 136 19.21 -8.93 1.85
CA TRP A 136 17.83 -9.14 2.27
C TRP A 136 16.94 -9.54 1.10
N VAL A 137 15.99 -10.46 1.34
CA VAL A 137 14.91 -10.72 0.38
C VAL A 137 13.85 -9.65 0.56
N VAL A 138 13.36 -9.08 -0.54
CA VAL A 138 12.22 -8.16 -0.50
C VAL A 138 11.02 -8.83 -1.15
N THR A 139 9.91 -8.94 -0.41
CA THR A 139 8.63 -9.38 -0.96
C THR A 139 7.71 -8.17 -1.13
N ALA A 140 7.00 -8.08 -2.24
CA ALA A 140 6.05 -7.02 -2.54
C ALA A 140 4.73 -7.66 -2.94
N THR A 141 3.74 -7.69 -2.04
CA THR A 141 2.40 -8.19 -2.35
C THR A 141 1.66 -7.18 -3.23
N ASP A 142 0.82 -7.65 -4.16
CA ASP A 142 -0.16 -6.78 -4.83
C ASP A 142 -1.47 -6.63 -4.03
N TYR A 143 -1.66 -7.41 -2.96
CA TYR A 143 -2.95 -7.67 -2.30
C TYR A 143 -3.90 -8.56 -3.12
N THR A 144 -4.78 -9.27 -2.41
CA THR A 144 -5.75 -10.17 -3.01
C THR A 144 -6.83 -9.38 -3.74
N GLY A 145 -7.16 -9.78 -4.97
CA GLY A 145 -8.18 -9.11 -5.80
C GLY A 145 -7.65 -7.88 -6.55
N LEU A 146 -6.35 -7.59 -6.44
CA LEU A 146 -5.66 -6.61 -7.25
C LEU A 146 -4.75 -7.34 -8.24
N GLY A 147 -5.15 -7.36 -9.52
CA GLY A 147 -4.45 -8.17 -10.52
C GLY A 147 -4.76 -9.67 -10.45
N THR A 148 -5.67 -10.08 -9.57
CA THR A 148 -6.19 -11.44 -9.44
C THR A 148 -7.70 -11.41 -9.26
N GLN A 149 -8.36 -12.58 -9.36
CA GLN A 149 -9.82 -12.65 -9.30
C GLN A 149 -10.40 -12.15 -7.96
N GLY A 150 -11.51 -11.41 -8.07
CA GLY A 150 -12.31 -10.93 -6.95
C GLY A 150 -11.95 -9.50 -6.53
N PRO A 151 -12.64 -8.93 -5.54
CA PRO A 151 -12.45 -7.53 -5.15
C PRO A 151 -11.18 -7.34 -4.32
N ASN A 152 -10.53 -6.18 -4.42
CA ASN A 152 -9.55 -5.73 -3.44
C ASN A 152 -10.24 -5.23 -2.17
N LEU A 153 -9.68 -5.52 -0.99
CA LEU A 153 -10.21 -5.05 0.29
C LEU A 153 -9.34 -3.91 0.86
N TYR A 154 -9.54 -2.72 0.30
CA TYR A 154 -8.78 -1.51 0.61
C TYR A 154 -8.98 -1.01 2.05
N LEU A 155 -7.87 -0.80 2.78
CA LEU A 155 -7.85 -0.39 4.19
C LEU A 155 -8.66 -1.32 5.11
N VAL A 156 -8.65 -2.62 4.79
CA VAL A 156 -9.15 -3.68 5.66
C VAL A 156 -7.97 -4.40 6.28
N ALA A 157 -7.70 -4.09 7.56
CA ALA A 157 -6.50 -4.52 8.28
C ALA A 157 -6.20 -6.02 8.15
N GLN A 158 -7.20 -6.86 8.38
CA GLN A 158 -7.01 -8.32 8.32
C GLN A 158 -6.67 -8.81 6.91
N ALA A 159 -7.27 -8.22 5.87
CA ALA A 159 -6.99 -8.59 4.48
C ALA A 159 -5.55 -8.22 4.09
N GLU A 160 -5.18 -6.94 4.30
CA GLU A 160 -3.86 -6.43 3.93
C GLU A 160 -2.74 -7.17 4.68
N VAL A 161 -2.88 -7.41 5.99
CA VAL A 161 -1.86 -8.13 6.76
C VAL A 161 -1.77 -9.59 6.32
N SER A 162 -2.89 -10.24 6.01
CA SER A 162 -2.89 -11.62 5.52
C SER A 162 -2.07 -11.73 4.24
N ASP A 163 -2.24 -10.80 3.30
CA ASP A 163 -1.52 -10.78 2.04
C ASP A 163 -0.02 -10.49 2.22
N VAL A 164 0.35 -9.59 3.13
CA VAL A 164 1.75 -9.29 3.50
C VAL A 164 2.45 -10.54 4.06
N VAL A 165 1.86 -11.21 5.06
CA VAL A 165 2.52 -12.39 5.66
C VAL A 165 2.53 -13.59 4.72
N ASN A 166 1.51 -13.73 3.87
CA ASN A 166 1.45 -14.79 2.87
C ASN A 166 2.46 -14.58 1.74
N ALA A 167 2.82 -13.35 1.39
CA ALA A 167 3.94 -13.07 0.48
C ALA A 167 5.28 -13.56 1.04
N VAL A 168 5.51 -13.36 2.36
CA VAL A 168 6.72 -13.86 3.04
C VAL A 168 6.74 -15.39 3.04
N ARG A 169 5.60 -16.05 3.32
CA ARG A 169 5.48 -17.51 3.24
C ARG A 169 5.77 -18.06 1.84
N ALA A 170 5.23 -17.41 0.81
CA ALA A 170 5.41 -17.82 -0.58
C ALA A 170 6.86 -17.66 -1.03
N ALA A 171 7.52 -16.55 -0.67
CA ALA A 171 8.93 -16.33 -0.98
C ALA A 171 9.82 -17.44 -0.39
N ARG A 172 9.55 -17.88 0.84
CA ARG A 172 10.29 -18.97 1.50
C ARG A 172 10.19 -20.32 0.79
N GLN A 173 9.23 -20.49 -0.12
CA GLN A 173 9.06 -21.71 -0.92
C GLN A 173 9.78 -21.63 -2.28
N ILE A 174 10.31 -20.47 -2.68
CA ILE A 174 11.08 -20.36 -3.93
C ILE A 174 12.40 -21.12 -3.75
N PRO A 175 12.73 -22.08 -4.65
CA PRO A 175 13.94 -22.88 -4.52
C PRO A 175 15.21 -22.05 -4.47
N ASN A 176 16.14 -22.42 -3.59
CA ASN A 176 17.49 -21.88 -3.49
C ASN A 176 17.61 -20.39 -3.09
N ILE A 177 16.51 -19.70 -2.71
CA ILE A 177 16.60 -18.29 -2.28
C ILE A 177 17.02 -18.14 -0.81
N ASN A 178 16.79 -19.19 0.00
CA ASN A 178 17.11 -19.26 1.44
C ASN A 178 16.51 -18.10 2.26
N ALA A 179 15.26 -17.70 1.99
CA ALA A 179 14.56 -16.72 2.83
C ALA A 179 14.30 -17.29 4.23
N SER A 180 14.68 -16.54 5.27
CA SER A 180 14.48 -16.90 6.67
C SER A 180 13.05 -16.59 7.12
N ASN A 181 12.72 -16.91 8.37
CA ASN A 181 11.45 -16.51 8.98
C ASN A 181 11.51 -15.14 9.68
N ARG A 182 12.68 -14.49 9.74
CA ARG A 182 12.86 -13.18 10.36
C ARG A 182 12.51 -12.09 9.36
N TYR A 183 11.58 -11.21 9.72
CA TYR A 183 11.14 -10.19 8.79
C TYR A 183 10.75 -8.87 9.45
N VAL A 184 10.71 -7.82 8.64
CA VAL A 184 10.20 -6.49 8.97
C VAL A 184 9.19 -6.09 7.90
N VAL A 185 8.14 -5.39 8.28
CA VAL A 185 7.18 -4.83 7.31
C VAL A 185 7.51 -3.36 7.07
N TRP A 186 7.44 -2.93 5.81
CA TRP A 186 7.58 -1.54 5.40
C TRP A 186 6.48 -1.19 4.41
N GLY A 187 5.73 -0.12 4.63
CA GLY A 187 4.86 0.38 3.58
C GLY A 187 4.67 1.89 3.55
N HIS A 188 3.99 2.34 2.51
CA HIS A 188 3.70 3.75 2.22
C HIS A 188 2.19 3.98 2.11
N SER A 189 1.65 5.06 2.67
CA SER A 189 0.24 5.43 2.49
C SER A 189 -0.73 4.32 2.95
N GLN A 190 -1.51 3.70 2.05
CA GLN A 190 -2.25 2.45 2.31
C GLN A 190 -1.32 1.33 2.87
N GLY A 191 -0.18 1.08 2.24
CA GLY A 191 0.80 0.13 2.75
C GLY A 191 1.38 0.53 4.11
N GLY A 192 1.36 1.82 4.45
CA GLY A 192 1.67 2.31 5.79
C GLY A 192 0.62 1.86 6.81
N HIS A 193 -0.66 1.89 6.46
CA HIS A 193 -1.73 1.29 7.26
C HIS A 193 -1.53 -0.22 7.44
N SER A 194 -1.30 -0.95 6.35
CA SER A 194 -0.99 -2.39 6.37
C SER A 194 0.23 -2.72 7.25
N SER A 195 1.29 -1.93 7.15
CA SER A 195 2.50 -2.06 7.95
C SER A 195 2.23 -1.89 9.44
N LEU A 196 1.50 -0.85 9.85
CA LEU A 196 1.17 -0.62 11.25
C LEU A 196 0.25 -1.72 11.81
N TRP A 197 -0.74 -2.17 11.03
CA TRP A 197 -1.60 -3.30 11.42
C TRP A 197 -0.86 -4.63 11.49
N SER A 198 0.19 -4.82 10.69
CA SER A 198 1.02 -6.01 10.76
C SER A 198 1.64 -6.19 12.14
N GLY A 199 1.98 -5.10 12.82
CA GLY A 199 2.47 -5.12 14.21
C GLY A 199 1.48 -5.73 15.21
N HIS A 200 0.17 -5.69 14.91
CA HIS A 200 -0.89 -6.27 15.75
C HIS A 200 -1.29 -7.67 15.31
N LEU A 201 -1.53 -7.86 14.02
CA LEU A 201 -2.20 -9.06 13.51
C LEU A 201 -1.24 -10.15 13.07
N ALA A 202 -0.02 -9.81 12.65
CA ALA A 202 0.90 -10.79 12.10
C ALA A 202 1.34 -11.89 13.09
N PRO A 203 1.55 -11.62 14.40
CA PRO A 203 1.85 -12.68 15.37
C PRO A 203 0.74 -13.75 15.48
N THR A 204 -0.51 -13.39 15.18
CA THR A 204 -1.64 -14.33 15.18
C THR A 204 -1.84 -14.98 13.82
N LEU A 205 -1.72 -14.22 12.73
CA LEU A 205 -1.93 -14.72 11.36
C LEU A 205 -0.77 -15.59 10.84
N ALA A 206 0.45 -15.35 11.33
CA ALA A 206 1.66 -16.06 10.96
C ALA A 206 2.63 -16.27 12.14
N PRO A 207 2.24 -17.07 13.15
CA PRO A 207 3.05 -17.29 14.35
C PRO A 207 4.39 -17.99 14.08
N GLU A 208 4.56 -18.63 12.92
CA GLU A 208 5.81 -19.24 12.50
C GLU A 208 6.84 -18.23 11.92
N LEU A 209 6.39 -17.00 11.63
CA LEU A 209 7.22 -15.89 11.20
C LEU A 209 7.55 -14.97 12.39
N ASN A 210 8.79 -14.47 12.42
CA ASN A 210 9.27 -13.62 13.50
C ASN A 210 9.34 -12.16 13.02
N LEU A 211 8.31 -11.38 13.36
CA LEU A 211 8.22 -9.95 13.07
C LEU A 211 9.12 -9.15 14.02
N LEU A 212 10.07 -8.40 13.47
CA LEU A 212 11.08 -7.66 14.25
C LEU A 212 10.79 -6.16 14.37
N GLY A 213 9.76 -5.67 13.68
CA GLY A 213 9.35 -4.27 13.69
C GLY A 213 8.54 -3.91 12.45
N VAL A 214 7.94 -2.73 12.46
CA VAL A 214 7.16 -2.17 11.36
C VAL A 214 7.60 -0.75 11.04
N ALA A 215 7.74 -0.43 9.75
CA ALA A 215 8.08 0.88 9.26
C ALA A 215 7.00 1.42 8.33
N ALA A 216 6.67 2.70 8.44
CA ALA A 216 5.62 3.30 7.64
C ALA A 216 6.01 4.71 7.18
N ALA A 217 5.78 4.99 5.90
CA ALA A 217 5.89 6.30 5.29
C ALA A 217 4.48 6.87 5.06
N ALA A 218 4.23 8.11 5.49
CA ALA A 218 2.96 8.81 5.35
C ALA A 218 1.72 7.91 5.57
N PRO A 219 1.64 7.15 6.67
CA PRO A 219 0.65 6.08 6.79
C PRO A 219 -0.77 6.62 6.88
N ALA A 220 -1.72 5.92 6.26
CA ALA A 220 -3.15 6.10 6.50
C ALA A 220 -3.56 5.54 7.89
N ALA A 221 -3.05 6.15 8.96
CA ALA A 221 -3.08 5.56 10.30
C ALA A 221 -4.17 6.11 11.23
N ASN A 222 -4.79 7.25 10.89
CA ASN A 222 -5.91 7.82 11.63
C ASN A 222 -7.06 8.08 10.65
N LEU A 223 -7.78 7.03 10.27
CA LEU A 223 -8.69 7.07 9.13
C LEU A 223 -9.79 8.12 9.27
N ASN A 224 -10.34 8.30 10.47
CA ASN A 224 -11.41 9.28 10.68
C ASN A 224 -10.92 10.73 10.58
N LEU A 225 -9.70 11.01 11.08
CA LEU A 225 -9.09 12.33 10.93
C LEU A 225 -8.77 12.62 9.47
N ILE A 226 -8.24 11.61 8.76
CA ILE A 226 -7.92 11.72 7.32
C ILE A 226 -9.19 11.93 6.50
N MET A 227 -10.20 11.07 6.65
CA MET A 227 -11.50 11.21 5.97
C MET A 227 -12.12 12.58 6.29
N GLY A 228 -12.11 12.98 7.57
CA GLY A 228 -12.71 14.24 7.99
C GLY A 228 -12.04 15.48 7.42
N ALA A 229 -10.76 15.39 7.06
CA ALA A 229 -9.99 16.50 6.52
C ALA A 229 -10.00 16.59 4.98
N GLN A 230 -10.40 15.51 4.29
CA GLN A 230 -10.20 15.37 2.85
C GLN A 230 -11.47 14.97 2.07
N TRP A 231 -12.60 14.73 2.75
CA TRP A 231 -13.84 14.22 2.13
C TRP A 231 -14.45 15.16 1.08
N ASP A 232 -14.34 16.48 1.27
CA ASP A 232 -14.90 17.53 0.41
C ASP A 232 -13.89 18.07 -0.62
N GLY A 233 -12.75 17.39 -0.75
CA GLY A 233 -11.69 17.73 -1.69
C GLY A 233 -11.59 16.76 -2.86
N VAL A 234 -10.67 17.06 -3.79
CA VAL A 234 -10.35 16.19 -4.93
C VAL A 234 -9.79 14.83 -4.49
N ILE A 235 -9.19 14.75 -3.29
CA ILE A 235 -8.71 13.50 -2.71
C ILE A 235 -9.86 12.52 -2.43
N GLY A 236 -11.05 13.04 -2.09
CA GLY A 236 -12.26 12.23 -1.94
C GLY A 236 -12.61 11.45 -3.21
N TRP A 237 -12.28 11.95 -4.39
CA TRP A 237 -12.48 11.22 -5.65
C TRP A 237 -11.39 10.19 -5.95
N GLY A 238 -10.20 10.33 -5.37
CA GLY A 238 -9.12 9.36 -5.53
C GLY A 238 -9.24 8.16 -4.58
N ILE A 239 -9.69 8.39 -3.34
CA ILE A 239 -9.78 7.36 -2.30
C ILE A 239 -11.22 6.91 -2.03
N GLY A 240 -12.22 7.77 -2.27
CA GLY A 240 -13.62 7.47 -2.02
C GLY A 240 -14.13 6.22 -2.75
N PRO A 241 -13.88 6.05 -4.05
CA PRO A 241 -14.26 4.83 -4.78
C PRO A 241 -13.66 3.56 -4.16
N GLU A 242 -12.40 3.63 -3.71
CA GLU A 242 -11.70 2.50 -3.11
C GLU A 242 -12.39 2.00 -1.84
N VAL A 243 -12.74 2.92 -0.94
CA VAL A 243 -13.45 2.59 0.31
C VAL A 243 -14.92 2.25 0.06
N ALA A 244 -15.59 2.92 -0.88
CA ALA A 244 -17.01 2.71 -1.17
C ALA A 244 -17.28 1.33 -1.79
N LEU A 245 -16.35 0.80 -2.59
CA LEU A 245 -16.41 -0.58 -3.08
C LEU A 245 -15.99 -1.60 -2.03
N SER A 246 -14.94 -1.30 -1.25
CA SER A 246 -14.36 -2.26 -0.32
C SER A 246 -15.17 -2.45 0.97
N TRP A 247 -15.55 -1.36 1.62
CA TRP A 247 -16.07 -1.41 2.99
C TRP A 247 -17.46 -2.08 3.10
N PRO A 248 -18.39 -1.92 2.14
CA PRO A 248 -19.65 -2.68 2.16
C PRO A 248 -19.47 -4.19 2.09
N ILE A 249 -18.36 -4.70 1.53
CA ILE A 249 -18.09 -6.14 1.47
C ILE A 249 -17.91 -6.71 2.89
N ILE A 250 -17.16 -6.01 3.75
CA ILE A 250 -16.94 -6.44 5.13
C ILE A 250 -18.00 -5.94 6.11
N LYS A 251 -18.79 -4.93 5.73
CA LYS A 251 -19.90 -4.39 6.50
C LYS A 251 -21.09 -4.12 5.57
N PRO A 252 -21.87 -5.15 5.20
CA PRO A 252 -23.01 -4.99 4.28
C PRO A 252 -24.10 -4.03 4.76
N THR A 253 -24.11 -3.70 6.06
CA THR A 253 -25.02 -2.71 6.66
C THR A 253 -24.51 -1.27 6.57
N LEU A 254 -23.33 -1.02 5.99
CA LEU A 254 -22.77 0.31 5.83
C LEU A 254 -23.61 1.12 4.82
N PRO A 255 -24.09 2.32 5.18
CA PRO A 255 -24.92 3.12 4.29
C PRO A 255 -24.03 3.79 3.23
N ILE A 256 -24.20 3.39 1.97
CA ILE A 256 -23.63 4.10 0.82
C ILE A 256 -24.56 5.25 0.42
N ASN A 257 -25.85 4.96 0.26
CA ASN A 257 -26.87 5.95 -0.04
C ASN A 257 -26.94 7.02 1.07
N GLY A 258 -26.81 8.29 0.68
CA GLY A 258 -26.84 9.42 1.60
C GLY A 258 -25.48 9.81 2.19
N VAL A 259 -24.44 8.99 2.00
CA VAL A 259 -23.03 9.32 2.34
C VAL A 259 -22.18 9.53 1.09
N VAL A 260 -22.40 8.71 0.05
CA VAL A 260 -21.80 8.86 -1.27
C VAL A 260 -22.79 9.58 -2.18
N THR A 261 -22.31 10.50 -3.00
CA THR A 261 -23.14 11.18 -4.01
C THR A 261 -23.64 10.19 -5.06
N GLN A 262 -24.76 10.49 -5.72
CA GLN A 262 -25.24 9.66 -6.83
C GLN A 262 -24.17 9.51 -7.92
N GLN A 263 -23.45 10.60 -8.22
CA GLN A 263 -22.36 10.55 -9.18
C GLN A 263 -21.20 9.66 -8.70
N GLY A 264 -20.91 9.64 -7.39
CA GLY A 264 -19.95 8.70 -6.81
C GLY A 264 -20.39 7.26 -7.03
N ILE A 265 -21.63 6.92 -6.68
CA ILE A 265 -22.22 5.57 -6.86
C ILE A 265 -22.20 5.15 -8.34
N ASP A 266 -22.58 6.05 -9.25
CA ASP A 266 -22.64 5.75 -10.68
C ASP A 266 -21.25 5.54 -11.31
N ASN A 267 -20.17 5.98 -10.66
CA ASN A 267 -18.81 5.98 -11.23
C ASN A 267 -17.77 5.23 -10.40
N GLU A 268 -18.06 4.78 -9.18
CA GLU A 268 -17.07 4.25 -8.25
C GLU A 268 -16.26 3.08 -8.83
N ASP A 269 -16.92 2.11 -9.47
CA ASP A 269 -16.25 0.99 -10.13
C ASP A 269 -15.30 1.45 -11.24
N SER A 270 -15.77 2.32 -12.14
CA SER A 270 -14.94 2.83 -13.24
C SER A 270 -13.77 3.70 -12.78
N ILE A 271 -13.92 4.43 -11.67
CA ILE A 271 -12.83 5.24 -11.11
C ILE A 271 -11.83 4.35 -10.38
N ALA A 272 -12.29 3.43 -9.54
CA ALA A 272 -11.42 2.51 -8.82
C ALA A 272 -10.62 1.60 -9.76
N GLN A 273 -11.18 1.21 -10.91
CA GLN A 273 -10.44 0.44 -11.91
C GLN A 273 -9.31 1.22 -12.61
N GLN A 274 -9.26 2.56 -12.48
CA GLN A 274 -8.18 3.36 -13.04
C GLN A 274 -6.99 3.43 -12.08
N CYS A 275 -5.78 3.31 -12.63
CA CYS A 275 -4.60 3.37 -11.80
C CYS A 275 -4.31 4.79 -11.34
N THR A 276 -3.80 4.95 -10.11
CA THR A 276 -3.52 6.28 -9.51
C THR A 276 -2.47 7.08 -10.29
N SER A 277 -1.60 6.39 -11.03
CA SER A 277 -0.59 6.98 -11.93
C SER A 277 -1.11 7.30 -13.34
N SER A 278 -2.36 6.95 -13.67
CA SER A 278 -2.89 7.15 -15.01
C SER A 278 -3.20 8.63 -15.29
N ASN A 279 -2.79 9.11 -16.46
CA ASN A 279 -3.09 10.47 -16.90
C ASN A 279 -4.59 10.73 -17.03
N SER A 280 -5.39 9.69 -17.34
CA SER A 280 -6.85 9.76 -17.41
C SER A 280 -7.46 10.06 -16.05
N LEU A 281 -7.02 9.39 -14.99
CA LEU A 281 -7.50 9.66 -13.63
C LEU A 281 -7.10 11.07 -13.20
N LEU A 282 -5.84 11.46 -13.41
CA LEU A 282 -5.38 12.82 -13.06
C LEU A 282 -6.19 13.91 -13.78
N LEU A 283 -6.48 13.72 -15.07
CA LEU A 283 -7.35 14.62 -15.83
C LEU A 283 -8.78 14.61 -15.28
N ASN A 284 -9.34 13.43 -14.98
CA ASN A 284 -10.68 13.30 -14.42
C ASN A 284 -10.79 14.02 -13.07
N LEU A 285 -9.83 13.84 -12.18
CA LEU A 285 -9.73 14.55 -10.89
C LEU A 285 -9.62 16.06 -11.09
N ALA A 286 -8.82 16.54 -12.03
CA ALA A 286 -8.69 17.95 -12.36
C ALA A 286 -10.02 18.56 -12.87
N VAL A 287 -10.73 17.83 -13.73
CA VAL A 287 -12.05 18.23 -14.24
C VAL A 287 -13.07 18.29 -13.10
N ARG A 288 -13.15 17.26 -12.26
CA ARG A 288 -14.08 17.23 -11.10
C ARG A 288 -13.82 18.38 -10.13
N LYS A 289 -12.55 18.67 -9.86
CA LYS A 289 -12.12 19.85 -9.08
C LYS A 289 -12.59 21.16 -9.74
N ALA A 290 -12.41 21.31 -11.05
CA ALA A 290 -12.84 22.51 -11.77
C ALA A 290 -14.37 22.72 -11.73
N PHE A 291 -15.15 21.64 -11.69
CA PHE A 291 -16.61 21.69 -11.56
C PHE A 291 -17.12 21.66 -10.11
N GLY A 292 -16.24 21.66 -9.10
CA GLY A 292 -16.63 21.65 -7.69
C GLY A 292 -17.41 20.41 -7.27
N GLN A 293 -17.14 19.26 -7.90
CA GLN A 293 -17.82 18.00 -7.59
C GLN A 293 -17.19 17.34 -6.37
N ASN A 294 -18.03 16.77 -5.49
CA ASN A 294 -17.60 15.98 -4.34
C ASN A 294 -18.00 14.52 -4.53
N PHE A 295 -17.16 13.60 -4.05
CA PHE A 295 -17.50 12.17 -4.06
C PHE A 295 -18.53 11.85 -2.97
N PHE A 296 -18.33 12.41 -1.78
CA PHE A 296 -19.22 12.24 -0.63
C PHE A 296 -20.22 13.39 -0.50
N THR A 297 -21.42 13.09 -0.01
CA THR A 297 -22.49 14.07 0.29
C THR A 297 -22.27 14.76 1.63
N GLU A 298 -21.64 14.06 2.58
CA GLU A 298 -21.30 14.55 3.91
C GLU A 298 -19.92 14.03 4.31
N ASN A 299 -19.34 14.60 5.36
CA ASN A 299 -18.14 14.05 5.99
C ASN A 299 -18.43 12.62 6.50
N PRO A 300 -17.80 11.55 5.96
CA PRO A 300 -18.07 10.18 6.39
C PRO A 300 -17.77 9.97 7.89
N SER A 301 -16.87 10.75 8.47
CA SER A 301 -16.54 10.70 9.90
C SER A 301 -17.65 11.27 10.80
N ASN A 302 -18.64 11.98 10.24
CA ASN A 302 -19.86 12.40 10.96
C ASN A 302 -20.94 11.32 10.96
N ASN A 303 -20.92 10.42 9.98
CA ASN A 303 -21.85 9.29 9.92
C ASN A 303 -21.45 8.21 10.95
N PRO A 304 -22.32 7.80 11.89
CA PRO A 304 -21.93 6.88 12.97
C PRO A 304 -21.42 5.52 12.48
N GLN A 305 -21.96 4.98 11.38
CA GLN A 305 -21.59 3.66 10.89
C GLN A 305 -20.24 3.67 10.17
N TRP A 306 -19.97 4.72 9.38
CA TRP A 306 -18.66 4.98 8.77
C TRP A 306 -17.60 5.32 9.81
N LYS A 307 -17.93 6.23 10.73
CA LYS A 307 -17.06 6.56 11.88
C LYS A 307 -16.65 5.32 12.65
N SER A 308 -17.61 4.45 12.98
CA SER A 308 -17.36 3.19 13.68
C SER A 308 -16.45 2.26 12.90
N LEU A 309 -16.65 2.11 11.59
CA LEU A 309 -15.80 1.24 10.76
C LEU A 309 -14.39 1.83 10.59
N GLY A 310 -14.25 3.13 10.34
CA GLY A 310 -12.96 3.80 10.27
C GLY A 310 -12.15 3.70 11.57
N LEU A 311 -12.82 3.74 12.73
CA LEU A 311 -12.17 3.49 14.02
C LEU A 311 -11.73 2.03 14.18
N GLN A 312 -12.54 1.07 13.72
CA GLN A 312 -12.17 -0.36 13.75
C GLN A 312 -10.98 -0.66 12.85
N GLN A 313 -10.84 0.05 11.73
CA GLN A 313 -9.70 -0.07 10.82
C GLN A 313 -8.56 0.91 11.16
N THR A 314 -8.62 1.66 12.25
CA THR A 314 -7.52 2.54 12.68
C THR A 314 -6.58 1.77 13.63
N PRO A 315 -5.26 1.65 13.32
CA PRO A 315 -4.33 0.94 14.20
C PRO A 315 -4.19 1.66 15.54
N SER A 316 -4.24 0.88 16.62
CA SER A 316 -4.02 1.37 17.99
C SER A 316 -2.51 1.40 18.34
N PRO A 317 -2.09 2.12 19.41
CA PRO A 317 -0.69 2.10 19.85
C PRO A 317 -0.13 0.69 20.04
N LEU A 318 1.02 0.43 19.44
CA LEU A 318 1.74 -0.84 19.59
C LEU A 318 2.47 -0.92 20.95
N PRO A 319 2.66 -2.12 21.52
CA PRO A 319 3.40 -2.27 22.78
C PRO A 319 4.88 -1.90 22.58
N ALA A 320 5.57 -1.54 23.67
CA ALA A 320 6.99 -1.17 23.66
C ALA A 320 7.91 -2.24 23.05
N SER A 321 7.50 -3.51 23.10
CA SER A 321 8.20 -4.66 22.54
C SER A 321 8.14 -4.75 21.01
N MET A 322 7.25 -4.00 20.35
CA MET A 322 7.14 -3.94 18.90
C MET A 322 7.69 -2.59 18.40
N PRO A 323 8.92 -2.55 17.85
CA PRO A 323 9.50 -1.33 17.30
C PRO A 323 8.71 -0.78 16.11
N VAL A 324 8.52 0.54 16.10
CA VAL A 324 7.80 1.25 15.03
C VAL A 324 8.66 2.38 14.49
N PHE A 325 8.73 2.50 13.16
CA PHE A 325 9.24 3.69 12.49
C PHE A 325 8.11 4.38 11.73
N VAL A 326 7.92 5.70 11.92
CA VAL A 326 6.97 6.51 11.16
C VAL A 326 7.70 7.69 10.54
N GLY A 327 7.73 7.76 9.21
CA GLY A 327 8.20 8.93 8.48
C GLY A 327 7.04 9.69 7.84
N GLN A 328 7.11 11.03 7.85
CA GLN A 328 6.06 11.89 7.30
C GLN A 328 6.65 13.18 6.73
N SER A 329 6.14 13.61 5.57
CA SER A 329 6.41 14.95 5.05
C SER A 329 5.44 15.98 5.64
N THR A 330 5.93 17.15 6.06
CA THR A 330 5.09 18.28 6.46
C THR A 330 4.40 18.96 5.29
N ALA A 331 4.83 18.68 4.05
CA ALA A 331 4.23 19.19 2.82
C ALA A 331 3.26 18.20 2.16
N ASP A 332 2.92 17.10 2.84
CA ASP A 332 1.97 16.11 2.35
C ASP A 332 0.55 16.69 2.21
N GLN A 333 -0.01 16.58 1.01
CA GLN A 333 -1.33 17.10 0.65
C GLN A 333 -2.41 16.00 0.55
N VAL A 334 -2.05 14.74 0.74
CA VAL A 334 -2.95 13.59 0.65
C VAL A 334 -3.23 13.08 2.07
N VAL A 335 -2.22 12.48 2.69
CA VAL A 335 -2.26 12.13 4.11
C VAL A 335 -1.61 13.30 4.84
N LEU A 336 -2.45 14.29 5.19
CA LEU A 336 -1.97 15.50 5.85
C LEU A 336 -1.04 15.15 7.02
N ALA A 337 -0.08 16.01 7.30
CA ALA A 337 0.91 15.74 8.33
C ALA A 337 0.32 15.62 9.76
N TRP A 338 -0.75 16.38 10.04
CA TRP A 338 -1.25 16.56 11.41
C TRP A 338 -1.95 15.32 12.02
N PRO A 339 -2.70 14.45 11.31
CA PRO A 339 -3.21 13.21 11.89
C PRO A 339 -2.09 12.27 12.33
N ASN A 340 -0.94 12.28 11.64
CA ASN A 340 0.22 11.48 12.04
C ASN A 340 1.02 12.14 13.18
N ALA A 341 0.92 13.47 13.36
CA ALA A 341 1.37 14.13 14.59
C ALA A 341 0.50 13.76 15.80
N VAL A 342 -0.82 13.65 15.62
CA VAL A 342 -1.74 13.13 16.64
C VAL A 342 -1.38 11.68 16.99
N LEU A 343 -1.12 10.84 15.99
CA LEU A 343 -0.66 9.46 16.19
C LEU A 343 0.62 9.43 17.03
N GLN A 344 1.66 10.19 16.65
CA GLN A 344 2.92 10.24 17.38
C GLN A 344 2.69 10.55 18.86
N ASN A 345 1.90 11.58 19.16
CA ASN A 345 1.62 11.98 20.54
C ASN A 345 0.89 10.87 21.32
N GLN A 346 -0.16 10.28 20.72
CA GLN A 346 -0.94 9.21 21.36
C GLN A 346 -0.10 7.96 21.62
N TRP A 347 0.68 7.53 20.64
CA TRP A 347 1.49 6.32 20.74
C TRP A 347 2.66 6.51 21.71
N CYS A 348 3.26 7.69 21.72
CA CYS A 348 4.28 8.04 22.70
C CYS A 348 3.74 8.06 24.14
N ALA A 349 2.56 8.63 24.35
CA ALA A 349 1.89 8.65 25.66
C ALA A 349 1.49 7.24 26.12
N ALA A 350 1.10 6.36 25.20
CA ALA A 350 0.78 4.96 25.47
C ALA A 350 2.01 4.06 25.71
N GLY A 351 3.23 4.59 25.54
CA GLY A 351 4.47 3.85 25.80
C GLY A 351 5.04 3.07 24.63
N SER A 352 4.56 3.29 23.40
CA SER A 352 5.13 2.67 22.19
C SER A 352 6.60 3.06 21.99
N THR A 353 7.38 2.12 21.44
CA THR A 353 8.75 2.38 20.97
C THR A 353 8.71 2.87 19.53
N ILE A 354 8.34 4.15 19.36
CA ILE A 354 8.22 4.81 18.06
C ILE A 354 9.43 5.70 17.76
N SER A 355 10.05 5.46 16.61
CA SER A 355 11.01 6.33 15.93
C SER A 355 10.25 7.17 14.91
N THR A 356 10.42 8.49 14.93
CA THR A 356 9.77 9.40 13.98
C THR A 356 10.79 10.16 13.14
N LEU A 357 10.49 10.32 11.85
CA LEU A 357 11.26 11.14 10.93
C LEU A 357 10.33 12.10 10.20
N TRP A 358 10.51 13.39 10.45
CA TRP A 358 9.78 14.44 9.76
C TRP A 358 10.66 15.09 8.71
N VAL A 359 10.17 15.16 7.48
CA VAL A 359 10.83 15.86 6.36
C VAL A 359 9.96 17.00 5.87
N GLY A 360 10.55 18.01 5.24
CA GLY A 360 9.82 19.13 4.62
C GLY A 360 9.88 19.07 3.10
N GLU A 361 8.99 19.79 2.43
CA GLU A 361 9.07 20.06 0.97
C GLU A 361 8.99 18.82 0.06
N VAL A 362 8.50 17.69 0.56
CA VAL A 362 8.30 16.46 -0.23
C VAL A 362 6.81 16.18 -0.40
N SER A 363 6.38 15.84 -1.62
CA SER A 363 5.00 15.43 -1.88
C SER A 363 4.65 14.10 -1.20
N HIS A 364 3.37 13.76 -1.12
CA HIS A 364 2.93 12.45 -0.62
C HIS A 364 3.66 11.31 -1.36
N GLN A 365 3.62 11.36 -2.69
CA GLN A 365 4.15 10.32 -3.58
C GLN A 365 5.65 10.09 -3.39
N LEU A 366 6.43 11.15 -3.15
CA LEU A 366 7.88 11.04 -3.00
C LEU A 366 8.34 10.80 -1.55
N THR A 367 7.42 10.79 -0.57
CA THR A 367 7.78 10.70 0.85
C THR A 367 8.47 9.36 1.13
N ALA A 368 7.93 8.23 0.67
CA ALA A 368 8.53 6.91 0.89
C ALA A 368 9.89 6.75 0.21
N GLU A 369 10.01 7.23 -1.02
CA GLU A 369 11.27 7.23 -1.77
C GLU A 369 12.35 8.06 -1.05
N THR A 370 11.97 9.24 -0.56
CA THR A 370 12.88 10.17 0.15
C THR A 370 13.40 9.58 1.45
N ILE A 371 12.53 9.00 2.27
CA ILE A 371 12.92 8.47 3.59
C ILE A 371 13.46 7.04 3.51
N GLY A 372 13.36 6.38 2.35
CA GLY A 372 13.72 4.98 2.17
C GLY A 372 15.12 4.61 2.71
N PRO A 373 16.18 5.39 2.44
CA PRO A 373 17.50 5.15 3.01
C PRO A 373 17.54 5.17 4.55
N ASP A 374 16.76 6.05 5.20
CA ASP A 374 16.62 6.07 6.67
C ASP A 374 15.90 4.83 7.19
N VAL A 375 14.86 4.39 6.48
CA VAL A 375 14.14 3.15 6.78
C VAL A 375 15.07 1.94 6.64
N VAL A 376 15.87 1.86 5.56
CA VAL A 376 16.88 0.80 5.38
C VAL A 376 17.83 0.74 6.59
N ARG A 377 18.36 1.88 7.06
CA ARG A 377 19.22 1.92 8.25
C ARG A 377 18.49 1.41 9.50
N TRP A 378 17.26 1.84 9.71
CA TRP A 378 16.45 1.40 10.85
C TRP A 378 16.13 -0.10 10.82
N ILE A 379 15.82 -0.65 9.63
CA ILE A 379 15.59 -2.08 9.40
C ILE A 379 16.87 -2.88 9.68
N ASN A 380 18.03 -2.40 9.23
CA ASN A 380 19.32 -3.05 9.47
C ASN A 380 19.57 -3.24 10.97
N ASP A 381 19.23 -2.24 11.78
CA ASP A 381 19.35 -2.33 13.23
C ASP A 381 18.41 -3.40 13.83
N ARG A 382 17.19 -3.59 13.29
CA ARG A 382 16.30 -4.69 13.71
C ARG A 382 16.91 -6.06 13.40
N PHE A 383 17.45 -6.23 12.19
CA PHE A 383 18.10 -7.49 11.80
C PHE A 383 19.38 -7.76 12.59
N ALA A 384 20.09 -6.71 13.03
CA ALA A 384 21.24 -6.80 13.92
C ALA A 384 20.89 -6.95 15.41
N GLY A 385 19.59 -6.97 15.78
CA GLY A 385 19.16 -7.12 17.18
C GLY A 385 19.42 -5.89 18.05
N ARG A 386 19.59 -4.71 17.45
CA ARG A 386 19.83 -3.46 18.17
C ARG A 386 18.50 -2.87 18.68
N PRO A 387 18.46 -2.25 19.86
CA PRO A 387 17.27 -1.55 20.34
C PRO A 387 16.80 -0.45 19.38
N ALA A 388 15.50 -0.17 19.31
CA ALA A 388 14.97 0.94 18.52
C ALA A 388 15.10 2.25 19.27
N LEU A 389 15.39 3.32 18.53
CA LEU A 389 15.37 4.67 19.07
C LEU A 389 13.92 5.07 19.36
N ARG A 390 13.67 5.59 20.55
CA ARG A 390 12.38 6.17 20.91
C ARG A 390 12.49 7.69 20.86
N THR A 391 11.83 8.32 19.90
CA THR A 391 11.90 9.78 19.69
C THR A 391 10.76 10.54 20.38
N CYS A 392 10.16 9.95 21.41
CA CYS A 392 8.99 10.52 22.10
C CYS A 392 9.28 11.78 22.93
N ASN A 393 10.55 12.16 23.06
CA ASN A 393 10.99 13.42 23.62
C ASN A 393 10.96 14.57 22.59
N LEU A 394 10.75 14.27 21.31
CA LEU A 394 10.61 15.25 20.24
C LEU A 394 9.13 15.49 19.97
N ALA A 395 8.71 16.76 19.96
CA ALA A 395 7.37 17.14 19.53
C ALA A 395 7.26 17.02 18.00
N PRO A 396 6.09 16.64 17.45
CA PRO A 396 5.87 16.72 16.01
C PRO A 396 5.93 18.20 15.55
N PRO A 397 6.43 18.48 14.34
CA PRO A 397 6.60 19.84 13.82
C PRO A 397 5.29 20.50 13.37
N VAL A 398 4.18 19.77 13.41
CA VAL A 398 2.84 20.26 13.07
C VAL A 398 1.86 19.90 14.19
N SER A 399 0.82 20.73 14.35
CA SER A 399 -0.27 20.48 15.29
C SER A 399 -1.57 20.21 14.55
N ALA A 400 -2.51 19.55 15.23
CA ALA A 400 -3.88 19.45 14.75
C ALA A 400 -4.50 20.87 14.60
N PRO A 401 -5.25 21.14 13.52
CA PRO A 401 -6.02 22.38 13.39
C PRO A 401 -7.00 22.57 14.55
N ALA A 402 -7.37 23.81 14.85
CA ALA A 402 -8.38 24.06 15.87
C ALA A 402 -9.74 23.46 15.45
N GLY A 403 -10.32 22.62 16.31
CA GLY A 403 -11.65 22.01 16.08
C GLY A 403 -11.65 20.73 15.24
N SER A 404 -10.48 20.17 14.91
CA SER A 404 -10.33 18.88 14.24
C SER A 404 -10.52 17.67 15.16
#